data_AF-A0A1V5UVX8-F1
#
_entry.id   AF-A0A1V5UVX8-F1
#
_cell.length_a   1.000
_cell.length_b   1.000
_cell.length_c   1.000
_cell.angle_alpha   90.00
_cell.angle_beta   90.00
_cell.angle_gamma   90.00
#
_symmetry.space_group_name_H-M   'P 1'
#
loop_
_entity.id
_entity.type
_entity.pdbx_description
1 polymer ?
#
loop_
_entity_poly.entity_id
_entity_poly.type
_entity_poly.pdbx_seq_one_letter_code
_entity_poly.pdbx_strand_id
1 'polypeptide(L)'
;MAVDKNGTVKIEISGDEMSAIAFIMPPEGSGTPASVADVKRALEQAGVIYGVVSNERIQAFIGQAVIEPVDFMAASGTPPGHGADASAAFMWTKDADIITKDEKAKIDLRELNLVKSVVKGEVIARRTPPTRGEEGVTVKGTRTPGEWGSDVVLKAGANVKMSGDGTEFVADIDGSPRVAQNAVSVDPVYVVNGDVDYETGNINFAGALEIRGNVLDGFIVKAGGNISIGGNVQAAEIYSEGDIVVKGGILTRKQSAVAAKGSVFAKYIENSIVEAEKDVVSERAIINSSVRSNGMVICSSHEGKIIGGDVMAYSEIRAKQLGTESETTTVLRAGFKFDVYIAMAEVEAKLETALTESERVKRALAQAKTAKPEAIAKLKEALGSLEAEKANLSQRLAAMRIRMQVNPFATVKAAEAIHPGCMVYIGASRERIAKHMKFATLMSDREGGIAMSSYDELTRKIKTVNVGTKEKKKTVLIVDDTKFMRSKLRNILECGNFKIAGEAEDGQQAVSMFEKLKPDVVTMDITMPNMDGISSLKEIKKQRPEAKVIMISALGQKEKVRDSLVAGASDFILKPFVPEKVLEVITRIADR
;
A
#
# COMPACT_ATOMS: atom_id res chain seq x y z
N MET A 1 -47.81 21.40 -52.44
CA MET A 1 -46.47 21.74 -52.97
C MET A 1 -45.48 21.49 -51.86
N ALA A 2 -44.56 20.55 -52.01
CA ALA A 2 -43.43 20.44 -51.10
C ALA A 2 -42.60 21.72 -51.25
N VAL A 3 -42.23 22.36 -50.13
CA VAL A 3 -41.41 23.57 -50.14
C VAL A 3 -39.96 23.11 -50.27
N ASP A 4 -39.32 23.45 -51.38
CA ASP A 4 -37.89 23.20 -51.55
C ASP A 4 -37.09 24.06 -50.57
N LYS A 5 -36.21 23.44 -49.77
CA LYS A 5 -35.34 24.15 -48.82
C LYS A 5 -33.89 23.74 -49.00
N ASN A 6 -33.00 24.72 -49.02
CA ASN A 6 -31.56 24.46 -49.04
C ASN A 6 -31.10 23.89 -47.70
N GLY A 7 -29.98 23.16 -47.72
CA GLY A 7 -29.33 22.71 -46.51
C GLY A 7 -28.91 23.90 -45.65
N THR A 8 -29.13 23.81 -44.34
CA THR A 8 -28.84 24.91 -43.40
C THR A 8 -27.72 24.51 -42.45
N VAL A 9 -26.92 25.49 -42.03
CA VAL A 9 -25.84 25.30 -41.05
C VAL A 9 -26.16 26.12 -39.81
N LYS A 10 -26.12 25.48 -38.64
CA LYS A 10 -26.22 26.13 -37.33
C LYS A 10 -24.96 25.83 -36.54
N ILE A 11 -24.39 26.84 -35.89
CA ILE A 11 -23.25 26.67 -34.99
C ILE A 11 -23.75 26.79 -33.56
N GLU A 12 -23.36 25.85 -32.70
CA GLU A 12 -23.51 25.95 -31.25
C GLU A 12 -22.14 25.95 -30.60
N ILE A 13 -21.92 26.91 -29.70
CA ILE A 13 -20.68 27.04 -28.94
C ILE A 13 -20.96 26.55 -27.52
N SER A 14 -20.05 25.76 -26.95
CA SER A 14 -20.17 25.30 -25.57
C SER A 14 -20.14 26.46 -24.56
N GLY A 15 -20.73 26.27 -23.38
CA GLY A 15 -20.83 27.33 -22.37
C GLY A 15 -19.47 27.84 -21.85
N ASP A 16 -18.42 27.04 -21.95
CA ASP A 16 -17.02 27.38 -21.63
C ASP A 16 -16.25 27.97 -22.83
N GLU A 17 -16.90 28.12 -23.99
CA GLU A 17 -16.33 28.58 -25.25
C GLU A 17 -15.14 27.76 -25.76
N MET A 18 -14.96 26.51 -25.28
CA MET A 18 -13.85 25.64 -25.69
C MET A 18 -14.12 24.84 -26.96
N SER A 19 -15.37 24.77 -27.39
CA SER A 19 -15.77 23.99 -28.56
C SER A 19 -16.88 24.65 -29.35
N ALA A 20 -16.87 24.48 -30.66
CA ALA A 20 -17.95 24.87 -31.56
C ALA A 20 -18.38 23.66 -32.40
N ILE A 21 -19.65 23.29 -32.31
CA ILE A 21 -20.24 22.21 -33.07
C ILE A 21 -21.05 22.82 -34.23
N ALA A 22 -20.80 22.34 -35.44
CA ALA A 22 -21.61 22.68 -36.61
C ALA A 22 -22.66 21.59 -36.83
N PHE A 23 -23.92 21.99 -36.88
CA PHE A 23 -25.06 21.16 -37.25
C PHE A 23 -25.46 21.49 -38.68
N ILE A 24 -25.39 20.52 -39.56
CA ILE A 24 -25.77 20.64 -40.97
C ILE A 24 -27.05 19.84 -41.20
N MET A 25 -28.09 20.53 -41.63
CA MET A 25 -29.36 19.90 -42.05
C MET A 25 -29.34 19.65 -43.56
N PRO A 26 -29.83 18.48 -44.03
CA PRO A 26 -29.92 18.18 -45.45
C PRO A 26 -30.92 19.12 -46.16
N PRO A 27 -30.77 19.34 -47.47
CA PRO A 27 -31.78 20.03 -48.27
C PRO A 27 -33.08 19.21 -48.40
N GLU A 28 -34.22 19.88 -48.51
CA GLU A 28 -35.52 19.27 -48.81
C GLU A 28 -35.90 19.55 -50.28
N GLY A 29 -36.36 18.51 -51.00
CA GLY A 29 -36.83 18.65 -52.39
C GLY A 29 -35.70 18.94 -53.38
N SER A 30 -35.79 20.04 -54.14
CA SER A 30 -34.77 20.48 -55.12
C SER A 30 -33.69 21.39 -54.53
N GLY A 31 -33.65 21.58 -53.21
CA GLY A 31 -32.70 22.47 -52.53
C GLY A 31 -31.23 22.05 -52.66
N THR A 32 -30.32 23.01 -52.58
CA THR A 32 -28.86 22.73 -52.67
C THR A 32 -28.26 22.37 -51.30
N PRO A 33 -27.32 21.41 -51.23
CA PRO A 33 -26.58 21.13 -50.00
C PRO A 33 -25.75 22.33 -49.54
N ALA A 34 -25.46 22.40 -48.23
CA ALA A 34 -24.57 23.41 -47.66
C ALA A 34 -23.15 23.26 -48.23
N SER A 35 -22.44 24.38 -48.41
CA SER A 35 -21.06 24.41 -48.88
C SER A 35 -20.06 24.68 -47.75
N VAL A 36 -18.77 24.44 -47.98
CA VAL A 36 -17.70 24.80 -47.03
C VAL A 36 -17.71 26.31 -46.74
N ALA A 37 -18.06 27.13 -47.73
CA ALA A 37 -18.19 28.58 -47.54
C ALA A 37 -19.37 28.94 -46.62
N ASP A 38 -20.47 28.17 -46.66
CA ASP A 38 -21.61 28.36 -45.75
C ASP A 38 -21.24 28.04 -44.31
N VAL A 39 -20.50 26.94 -44.08
CA VAL A 39 -20.03 26.57 -42.74
C VAL A 39 -19.04 27.60 -42.20
N LYS A 40 -18.10 28.08 -43.01
CA LYS A 40 -17.15 29.12 -42.59
C LYS A 40 -17.85 30.42 -42.23
N ARG A 41 -18.78 30.87 -43.07
CA ARG A 41 -19.57 32.07 -42.81
C ARG A 41 -20.41 31.93 -41.53
N ALA A 42 -20.98 30.76 -41.27
CA ALA A 42 -21.71 30.48 -40.04
C ALA A 42 -20.79 30.49 -38.80
N LEU A 43 -19.57 29.97 -38.92
CA LEU A 43 -18.55 30.03 -37.85
C LEU A 43 -18.11 31.47 -37.57
N GLU A 44 -17.84 32.26 -38.60
CA GLU A 44 -17.48 33.68 -38.48
C GLU A 44 -18.62 34.49 -37.84
N GLN A 45 -19.87 34.26 -38.26
CA GLN A 45 -21.06 34.89 -37.68
C GLN A 45 -21.29 34.50 -36.21
N ALA A 46 -20.91 33.28 -35.82
CA ALA A 46 -20.94 32.81 -34.45
C ALA A 46 -19.74 33.33 -33.60
N GLY A 47 -18.80 34.04 -34.22
CA GLY A 47 -17.62 34.60 -33.56
C GLY A 47 -16.47 33.60 -33.34
N VAL A 48 -16.48 32.48 -34.06
CA VAL A 48 -15.42 31.46 -33.99
C VAL A 48 -14.25 31.89 -34.89
N ILE A 49 -13.10 32.16 -34.29
CA ILE A 49 -11.89 32.65 -34.99
C ILE A 49 -10.64 31.80 -34.74
N TYR A 50 -10.70 30.84 -33.83
CA TYR A 50 -9.57 30.00 -33.43
C TYR A 50 -9.93 28.52 -33.44
N GLY A 51 -8.97 27.67 -33.82
CA GLY A 51 -9.12 26.22 -33.73
C GLY A 51 -10.05 25.57 -34.75
N VAL A 52 -10.37 26.28 -35.85
CA VAL A 52 -11.27 25.80 -36.92
C VAL A 52 -10.65 24.62 -37.66
N VAL A 53 -11.42 23.56 -37.88
CA VAL A 53 -10.97 22.37 -38.63
C VAL A 53 -10.72 22.68 -40.11
N SER A 54 -9.87 21.88 -40.77
CA SER A 54 -9.50 22.12 -42.17
C SER A 54 -10.68 21.99 -43.15
N ASN A 55 -10.56 22.64 -44.31
CA ASN A 55 -11.61 22.65 -45.32
C ASN A 55 -11.96 21.25 -45.82
N GLU A 56 -10.97 20.38 -45.94
CA GLU A 56 -11.11 18.99 -46.39
C GLU A 56 -11.97 18.20 -45.40
N ARG A 57 -11.80 18.45 -44.11
CA ARG A 57 -12.59 17.82 -43.04
C ARG A 57 -14.03 18.33 -43.05
N ILE A 58 -14.25 19.62 -43.25
CA ILE A 58 -15.60 20.20 -43.40
C ILE A 58 -16.31 19.60 -44.62
N GLN A 59 -15.62 19.51 -45.76
CA GLN A 59 -16.18 18.94 -47.00
C GLN A 59 -16.60 17.48 -46.83
N ALA A 60 -15.83 16.69 -46.06
CA ALA A 60 -16.17 15.30 -45.78
C ALA A 60 -17.51 15.15 -45.02
N PHE A 61 -17.77 16.02 -44.03
CA PHE A 61 -19.03 16.02 -43.28
C PHE A 61 -20.21 16.56 -44.09
N ILE A 62 -19.97 17.58 -44.92
CA ILE A 62 -20.98 18.07 -45.87
C ILE A 62 -21.45 16.95 -46.81
N GLY A 63 -20.52 16.11 -47.30
CA GLY A 63 -20.85 14.98 -48.17
C GLY A 63 -21.76 13.93 -47.50
N GLN A 64 -21.70 13.81 -46.18
CA GLN A 64 -22.57 12.94 -45.37
C GLN A 64 -23.92 13.60 -45.09
N ALA A 65 -23.92 14.92 -44.89
CA ALA A 65 -25.11 15.73 -44.59
C ALA A 65 -26.10 15.91 -45.76
N VAL A 66 -25.86 15.25 -46.90
CA VAL A 66 -26.76 15.28 -48.06
C VAL A 66 -28.00 14.42 -47.84
N ILE A 67 -27.90 13.37 -47.02
CA ILE A 67 -28.93 12.35 -46.85
C ILE A 67 -29.63 12.48 -45.49
N GLU A 68 -28.89 12.87 -44.44
CA GLU A 68 -29.39 13.01 -43.07
C GLU A 68 -28.69 14.15 -42.34
N PRO A 69 -29.24 14.68 -41.22
CA PRO A 69 -28.57 15.67 -40.41
C PRO A 69 -27.24 15.16 -39.85
N VAL A 70 -26.20 15.99 -39.92
CA VAL A 70 -24.88 15.66 -39.40
C VAL A 70 -24.38 16.79 -38.51
N ASP A 71 -23.84 16.43 -37.35
CA ASP A 71 -23.11 17.33 -36.48
C ASP A 71 -21.64 16.93 -36.37
N PHE A 72 -20.77 17.93 -36.27
CA PHE A 72 -19.34 17.68 -36.04
C PHE A 72 -18.67 18.84 -35.32
N MET A 73 -17.57 18.53 -34.64
CA MET A 73 -16.70 19.53 -34.02
C MET A 73 -16.03 20.39 -35.10
N ALA A 74 -16.52 21.62 -35.25
CA ALA A 74 -16.09 22.55 -36.28
C ALA A 74 -14.93 23.45 -35.82
N ALA A 75 -14.81 23.71 -34.51
CA ALA A 75 -13.62 24.32 -33.94
C ALA A 75 -13.36 23.85 -32.50
N SER A 76 -12.09 23.82 -32.11
CA SER A 76 -11.65 23.47 -30.75
C SER A 76 -10.66 24.50 -30.23
N GLY A 77 -10.95 25.07 -29.06
CA GLY A 77 -10.00 25.88 -28.31
C GLY A 77 -8.82 25.05 -27.80
N THR A 78 -7.77 25.73 -27.34
CA THR A 78 -6.65 25.14 -26.61
C THR A 78 -6.93 25.35 -25.11
N PRO A 79 -7.22 24.29 -24.32
CA PRO A 79 -7.52 24.47 -22.91
C PRO A 79 -6.31 25.02 -22.14
N PRO A 80 -6.52 25.80 -21.06
CA PRO A 80 -5.43 26.26 -20.22
C PRO A 80 -4.68 25.06 -19.62
N GLY A 81 -3.35 25.14 -19.61
CA GLY A 81 -2.51 24.12 -19.02
C GLY A 81 -2.52 24.19 -17.49
N HIS A 82 -2.25 23.07 -16.84
CA HIS A 82 -1.99 23.03 -15.40
C HIS A 82 -0.50 23.19 -15.15
N GLY A 83 -0.14 24.10 -14.24
CA GLY A 83 1.25 24.30 -13.84
C GLY A 83 1.81 23.13 -13.04
N ALA A 84 3.13 23.11 -12.86
CA ALA A 84 3.79 22.09 -12.06
C ALA A 84 3.48 22.29 -10.57
N ASP A 85 3.17 21.20 -9.87
CA ASP A 85 2.94 21.22 -8.42
C ASP A 85 4.21 21.58 -7.64
N ALA A 86 4.01 22.15 -6.45
CA ALA A 86 5.09 22.40 -5.53
C ALA A 86 5.74 21.07 -5.12
N SER A 87 7.07 21.02 -5.12
CA SER A 87 7.83 19.84 -4.72
C SER A 87 8.87 20.20 -3.68
N ALA A 88 9.22 19.24 -2.84
CA ALA A 88 10.30 19.37 -1.88
C ALA A 88 11.33 18.27 -2.12
N ALA A 89 12.54 18.67 -2.49
CA ALA A 89 13.70 17.82 -2.57
C ALA A 89 14.42 17.83 -1.21
N PHE A 90 14.61 16.65 -0.62
CA PHE A 90 15.34 16.49 0.63
C PHE A 90 16.78 16.11 0.27
N MET A 91 17.75 16.89 0.78
CA MET A 91 19.18 16.66 0.54
C MET A 91 19.71 15.48 1.34
N TRP A 92 18.88 14.92 2.22
CA TRP A 92 19.09 13.62 2.86
C TRP A 92 18.05 12.61 2.36
N THR A 93 18.44 11.33 2.25
CA THR A 93 17.48 10.25 1.98
C THR A 93 16.48 10.18 3.12
N LYS A 94 15.21 10.43 2.84
CA LYS A 94 14.10 10.10 3.74
C LYS A 94 14.16 8.60 4.08
N ASP A 95 13.85 8.22 5.32
CA ASP A 95 13.77 6.83 5.78
C ASP A 95 12.56 6.09 5.20
N ALA A 96 12.44 6.10 3.87
CA ALA A 96 11.51 5.33 3.09
C ALA A 96 12.30 4.72 1.93
N ASP A 97 12.91 3.55 2.18
CA ASP A 97 13.13 2.46 1.20
C ASP A 97 14.19 1.40 1.62
N ILE A 98 14.70 1.38 2.87
CA ILE A 98 15.70 0.35 3.25
C ILE A 98 15.07 -1.02 3.57
N ILE A 99 13.74 -1.12 3.59
CA ILE A 99 13.01 -2.39 3.55
C ILE A 99 12.35 -2.45 2.17
N THR A 100 13.01 -3.14 1.27
CA THR A 100 12.84 -2.99 -0.17
C THR A 100 11.47 -3.36 -0.70
N LYS A 101 11.04 -2.52 -1.66
CA LYS A 101 10.12 -2.76 -2.79
C LYS A 101 10.51 -3.97 -3.66
N ASP A 102 11.45 -4.81 -3.23
CA ASP A 102 12.02 -5.95 -3.94
C ASP A 102 12.15 -7.11 -2.96
N GLU A 103 11.46 -8.23 -3.24
CA GLU A 103 11.48 -9.43 -2.41
C GLU A 103 12.86 -10.10 -2.35
N LYS A 104 13.80 -9.70 -3.23
CA LYS A 104 15.15 -10.28 -3.34
C LYS A 104 16.28 -9.40 -2.80
N ALA A 105 16.02 -8.17 -2.36
CA ALA A 105 17.11 -7.33 -1.91
C ALA A 105 17.72 -7.89 -0.62
N LYS A 106 19.06 -7.96 -0.62
CA LYS A 106 19.83 -8.33 0.56
C LYS A 106 19.83 -7.12 1.50
N ILE A 107 19.43 -7.35 2.74
CA ILE A 107 19.40 -6.34 3.78
C ILE A 107 20.85 -6.18 4.27
N ASP A 108 21.51 -5.07 3.96
CA ASP A 108 22.83 -4.75 4.52
C ASP A 108 22.67 -3.66 5.58
N LEU A 109 22.76 -4.07 6.85
CA LEU A 109 22.59 -3.16 7.98
C LEU A 109 23.75 -2.17 8.13
N ARG A 110 24.87 -2.38 7.44
CA ARG A 110 26.00 -1.44 7.47
C ARG A 110 25.70 -0.16 6.68
N GLU A 111 24.77 -0.22 5.74
CA GLU A 111 24.31 0.92 4.94
C GLU A 111 23.16 1.68 5.62
N LEU A 112 22.55 1.11 6.68
CA LEU A 112 21.57 1.78 7.55
C LEU A 112 22.26 2.82 8.46
N ASN A 113 22.57 3.99 7.90
CA ASN A 113 22.97 5.16 8.68
C ASN A 113 21.72 5.95 9.10
N LEU A 114 20.95 5.41 10.06
CA LEU A 114 19.71 6.03 10.56
C LEU A 114 19.94 7.27 11.45
N VAL A 115 21.14 7.41 12.02
CA VAL A 115 21.59 8.67 12.61
C VAL A 115 22.39 9.38 11.53
N LYS A 116 21.72 10.15 10.70
CA LYS A 116 22.40 11.03 9.74
C LYS A 116 22.92 12.23 10.52
N SER A 117 24.13 12.66 10.22
CA SER A 117 24.67 13.89 10.78
C SER A 117 24.59 14.96 9.70
N VAL A 118 23.82 16.01 9.96
CA VAL A 118 23.93 17.29 9.27
C VAL A 118 24.71 18.23 10.15
N VAL A 119 25.50 19.11 9.54
CA VAL A 119 26.25 20.14 10.24
C VAL A 119 25.44 21.44 10.22
N LYS A 120 25.56 22.26 11.27
CA LYS A 120 25.01 23.61 11.29
C LYS A 120 25.43 24.38 10.04
N GLY A 121 24.44 24.96 9.35
CA GLY A 121 24.62 25.69 8.10
C GLY A 121 24.43 24.86 6.84
N GLU A 122 24.24 23.54 6.95
CA GLU A 122 23.98 22.67 5.81
C GLU A 122 22.55 22.83 5.28
N VAL A 123 22.37 22.87 3.95
CA VAL A 123 21.05 22.88 3.32
C VAL A 123 20.49 21.46 3.35
N ILE A 124 19.42 21.30 4.12
CA ILE A 124 18.82 20.00 4.34
C ILE A 124 17.65 19.77 3.37
N ALA A 125 16.86 20.79 3.01
CA ALA A 125 15.77 20.62 2.02
C ALA A 125 15.66 21.82 1.09
N ARG A 126 15.17 21.57 -0.13
CA ARG A 126 14.86 22.57 -1.15
C ARG A 126 13.41 22.43 -1.60
N ARG A 127 12.66 23.53 -1.61
CA ARG A 127 11.29 23.62 -2.12
C ARG A 127 11.30 24.30 -3.48
N THR A 128 10.62 23.68 -4.43
CA THR A 128 10.25 24.27 -5.72
C THR A 128 8.80 24.75 -5.60
N PRO A 129 8.52 26.06 -5.70
CA PRO A 129 7.16 26.60 -5.71
C PRO A 129 6.33 26.06 -6.89
N PRO A 130 4.99 26.07 -6.79
CA PRO A 130 4.16 25.68 -7.93
C PRO A 130 4.32 26.71 -9.05
N THR A 131 4.21 26.28 -10.30
CA THR A 131 4.20 27.18 -11.46
C THR A 131 2.78 27.39 -11.96
N ARG A 132 2.59 28.42 -12.80
CA ARG A 132 1.35 28.61 -13.55
C ARG A 132 1.48 27.89 -14.88
N GLY A 133 0.43 27.18 -15.29
CA GLY A 133 0.40 26.50 -16.58
C GLY A 133 0.31 27.46 -17.76
N GLU A 134 0.37 26.90 -18.96
CA GLU A 134 0.27 27.67 -20.20
C GLU A 134 -1.13 28.28 -20.37
N GLU A 135 -1.20 29.45 -21.01
CA GLU A 135 -2.47 30.11 -21.31
C GLU A 135 -3.27 29.30 -22.33
N GLY A 136 -4.57 29.15 -22.07
CA GLY A 136 -5.51 28.60 -23.03
C GLY A 136 -6.04 29.66 -23.98
N VAL A 137 -6.68 29.22 -25.06
CA VAL A 137 -7.33 30.07 -26.06
C VAL A 137 -8.68 29.45 -26.42
N THR A 138 -9.78 30.18 -26.20
CA THR A 138 -11.14 29.73 -26.56
C THR A 138 -11.35 29.74 -28.07
N VAL A 139 -12.43 29.13 -28.59
CA VAL A 139 -12.76 29.18 -30.03
C VAL A 139 -13.03 30.61 -30.53
N LYS A 140 -13.35 31.54 -29.62
CA LYS A 140 -13.52 32.98 -29.90
C LYS A 140 -12.21 33.78 -29.81
N GLY A 141 -11.08 33.12 -29.54
CA GLY A 141 -9.76 33.76 -29.42
C GLY A 141 -9.51 34.48 -28.09
N THR A 142 -10.38 34.31 -27.09
CA THR A 142 -10.17 34.85 -25.74
C THR A 142 -9.10 34.02 -25.03
N ARG A 143 -8.08 34.67 -24.46
CA ARG A 143 -7.04 34.00 -23.68
C ARG A 143 -7.54 33.67 -22.28
N THR A 144 -7.37 32.42 -21.86
CA THR A 144 -7.68 31.96 -20.51
C THR A 144 -6.38 31.74 -19.72
N PRO A 145 -6.30 32.29 -18.49
CA PRO A 145 -5.28 31.94 -17.52
C PRO A 145 -4.97 30.44 -17.43
N GLY A 146 -3.69 30.07 -17.51
CA GLY A 146 -3.24 28.76 -17.05
C GLY A 146 -3.51 28.57 -15.55
N GLU A 147 -3.80 27.34 -15.16
CA GLU A 147 -4.06 26.96 -13.77
C GLU A 147 -2.74 26.84 -12.99
N TRP A 148 -2.77 27.14 -11.69
CA TRP A 148 -1.61 26.97 -10.82
C TRP A 148 -1.47 25.51 -10.39
N GLY A 149 -0.23 25.04 -10.31
CA GLY A 149 0.08 23.78 -9.61
C GLY A 149 -0.38 23.79 -8.15
N SER A 150 -0.64 22.61 -7.59
CA SER A 150 -0.98 22.43 -6.18
C SER A 150 0.19 22.84 -5.28
N ASP A 151 -0.09 23.61 -4.23
CA ASP A 151 0.94 24.03 -3.28
C ASP A 151 1.03 23.07 -2.08
N VAL A 152 2.27 22.70 -1.72
CA VAL A 152 2.59 21.93 -0.50
C VAL A 152 3.51 22.79 0.35
N VAL A 153 2.95 23.30 1.45
CA VAL A 153 3.70 24.16 2.38
C VAL A 153 4.57 23.29 3.29
N LEU A 154 5.88 23.31 3.04
CA LEU A 154 6.89 22.78 3.94
C LEU A 154 7.27 23.86 4.96
N LYS A 155 7.26 23.52 6.25
CA LYS A 155 7.57 24.45 7.34
C LYS A 155 8.94 24.17 7.93
N ALA A 156 9.61 25.21 8.42
CA ALA A 156 10.78 25.05 9.28
C ALA A 156 10.31 24.66 10.69
N GLY A 157 10.75 23.49 11.14
CA GLY A 157 10.57 22.97 12.49
C GLY A 157 11.72 23.37 13.42
N ALA A 158 11.89 22.63 14.51
CA ALA A 158 12.94 22.91 15.49
C ALA A 158 14.35 22.83 14.86
N ASN A 159 15.20 23.79 15.21
CA ASN A 159 16.61 23.88 14.79
C ASN A 159 16.82 23.94 13.27
N VAL A 160 15.87 24.52 12.53
CA VAL A 160 15.95 24.73 11.09
C VAL A 160 15.59 26.16 10.75
N LYS A 161 16.37 26.79 9.89
CA LYS A 161 16.12 28.13 9.33
C LYS A 161 15.64 28.00 7.91
N MET A 162 14.69 28.83 7.51
CA MET A 162 14.22 28.93 6.13
C MET A 162 14.81 30.19 5.48
N SER A 163 15.21 30.09 4.23
CA SER A 163 15.63 31.25 3.44
C SER A 163 14.49 32.24 3.25
N GLY A 164 14.81 33.52 3.02
CA GLY A 164 13.80 34.59 2.90
C GLY A 164 12.83 34.43 1.73
N ASP A 165 13.22 33.68 0.70
CA ASP A 165 12.38 33.30 -0.45
C ASP A 165 11.57 32.01 -0.21
N GLY A 166 11.75 31.34 0.92
CA GLY A 166 11.01 30.12 1.29
C GLY A 166 11.39 28.87 0.52
N THR A 167 12.55 28.85 -0.15
CA THR A 167 12.99 27.75 -1.02
C THR A 167 14.04 26.85 -0.37
N GLU A 168 14.85 27.33 0.57
CA GLU A 168 15.91 26.54 1.22
C GLU A 168 15.66 26.40 2.72
N PHE A 169 15.89 25.19 3.23
CA PHE A 169 15.85 24.86 4.65
C PHE A 169 17.25 24.47 5.11
N VAL A 170 17.76 25.16 6.12
CA VAL A 170 19.14 25.09 6.59
C VAL A 170 19.18 24.65 8.05
N ALA A 171 20.05 23.71 8.40
CA ALA A 171 20.24 23.27 9.78
C ALA A 171 20.82 24.39 10.66
N ASP A 172 20.24 24.63 11.83
CA ASP A 172 20.75 25.63 12.80
C ASP A 172 21.66 25.02 13.88
N ILE A 173 21.69 23.69 13.97
CA ILE A 173 22.57 22.91 14.85
C ILE A 173 23.15 21.71 14.10
N ASP A 174 24.20 21.12 14.66
CA ASP A 174 24.64 19.78 14.28
C ASP A 174 23.63 18.76 14.82
N GLY A 175 23.19 17.81 13.99
CA GLY A 175 22.19 16.84 14.43
C GLY A 175 21.68 15.90 13.35
N SER A 176 20.54 15.27 13.59
CA SER A 176 19.86 14.36 12.67
C SER A 176 18.60 15.01 12.10
N PRO A 177 18.50 15.16 10.77
CA PRO A 177 17.34 15.78 10.15
C PRO A 177 16.13 14.84 10.21
N ARG A 178 14.94 15.40 10.48
CA ARG A 178 13.67 14.68 10.60
C ARG A 178 12.56 15.42 9.86
N VAL A 179 11.61 14.67 9.29
CA VAL A 179 10.38 15.24 8.71
C VAL A 179 9.18 14.67 9.44
N ALA A 180 8.36 15.55 10.01
CA ALA A 180 7.08 15.18 10.61
C ALA A 180 6.04 16.26 10.31
N GLN A 181 4.81 15.88 9.95
CA GLN A 181 3.67 16.80 9.78
C GLN A 181 3.97 18.02 8.86
N ASN A 182 4.63 17.79 7.72
CA ASN A 182 5.08 18.85 6.79
C ASN A 182 6.06 19.88 7.40
N ALA A 183 6.73 19.56 8.49
CA ALA A 183 7.82 20.35 9.06
C ALA A 183 9.14 19.59 8.96
N VAL A 184 10.21 20.33 8.67
CA VAL A 184 11.60 19.85 8.66
C VAL A 184 12.29 20.32 9.94
N SER A 185 12.81 19.40 10.74
CA SER A 185 13.56 19.70 11.97
C SER A 185 14.93 19.02 11.98
N VAL A 186 15.81 19.46 12.87
CA VAL A 186 17.09 18.77 13.18
C VAL A 186 17.13 18.47 14.67
N ASP A 187 17.23 17.18 15.01
CA ASP A 187 17.32 16.71 16.39
C ASP A 187 18.80 16.60 16.80
N PRO A 188 19.21 17.04 18.00
CA PRO A 188 20.61 16.90 18.44
C PRO A 188 21.02 15.43 18.51
N VAL A 189 22.30 15.13 18.27
CA VAL A 189 22.86 13.76 18.33
C VAL A 189 23.83 13.65 19.50
N TYR A 190 23.64 12.66 20.37
CA TYR A 190 24.60 12.30 21.41
C TYR A 190 25.42 11.07 20.96
N VAL A 191 26.75 11.17 21.02
CA VAL A 191 27.65 10.09 20.56
C VAL A 191 28.41 9.51 21.74
N VAL A 192 28.25 8.22 21.99
CA VAL A 192 29.02 7.43 22.97
C VAL A 192 30.15 6.73 22.23
N ASN A 193 31.38 7.16 22.49
CA ASN A 193 32.61 6.59 21.93
C ASN A 193 33.07 5.38 22.77
N GLY A 194 32.28 4.30 22.77
CA GLY A 194 32.56 3.10 23.56
C GLY A 194 31.30 2.32 23.88
N ASP A 195 31.40 1.50 24.92
CA ASP A 195 30.30 0.68 25.43
C ASP A 195 29.47 1.49 26.45
N VAL A 196 28.17 1.18 26.54
CA VAL A 196 27.34 1.62 27.66
C VAL A 196 27.52 0.62 28.79
N ASP A 197 28.27 1.05 29.80
CA ASP A 197 28.72 0.26 30.94
C ASP A 197 28.65 1.10 32.24
N TYR A 198 29.35 0.67 33.29
CA TYR A 198 29.37 1.40 34.57
C TYR A 198 30.03 2.78 34.49
N GLU A 199 30.88 3.03 33.50
CA GLU A 199 31.51 4.34 33.29
C GLU A 199 30.54 5.30 32.60
N THR A 200 29.80 4.80 31.59
CA THR A 200 28.82 5.61 30.85
C THR A 200 27.51 5.79 31.62
N GLY A 201 27.04 4.74 32.30
CA GLY A 201 25.77 4.71 33.01
C GLY A 201 24.54 4.65 32.09
N ASN A 202 23.35 4.77 32.70
CA ASN A 202 22.08 4.82 31.97
C ASN A 202 21.96 6.11 31.15
N ILE A 203 21.38 6.02 29.96
CA ILE A 203 21.24 7.16 29.05
C ILE A 203 19.76 7.48 28.88
N ASN A 204 19.39 8.75 29.06
CA ASN A 204 18.07 9.26 28.71
C ASN A 204 18.26 10.59 27.98
N PHE A 205 18.04 10.58 26.66
CA PHE A 205 18.35 11.71 25.79
C PHE A 205 17.15 12.07 24.89
N ALA A 206 16.84 13.35 24.75
CA ALA A 206 15.67 13.77 23.97
C ALA A 206 15.89 13.71 22.44
N GLY A 207 17.13 13.66 21.98
CA GLY A 207 17.48 13.58 20.56
C GLY A 207 17.88 12.18 20.10
N ALA A 208 18.63 12.11 19.01
CA ALA A 208 19.17 10.86 18.47
C ALA A 208 20.43 10.43 19.24
N LEU A 209 20.68 9.11 19.29
CA LEU A 209 21.78 8.53 20.05
C LEU A 209 22.60 7.58 19.16
N GLU A 210 23.92 7.77 19.15
CA GLU A 210 24.86 6.87 18.48
C GLU A 210 25.82 6.25 19.50
N ILE A 211 25.74 4.94 19.69
CA ILE A 211 26.64 4.16 20.55
C ILE A 211 27.56 3.37 19.63
N ARG A 212 28.86 3.66 19.65
CA ARG A 212 29.82 2.97 18.77
C ARG A 212 30.16 1.55 19.24
N GLY A 213 29.99 1.27 20.52
CA GLY A 213 30.23 -0.03 21.15
C GLY A 213 28.96 -0.83 21.46
N ASN A 214 29.03 -1.64 22.51
CA ASN A 214 27.95 -2.49 23.00
C ASN A 214 27.08 -1.77 24.04
N VAL A 215 25.90 -2.32 24.32
CA VAL A 215 25.13 -1.99 25.52
C VAL A 215 25.13 -3.22 26.43
N LEU A 216 25.80 -3.08 27.58
CA LEU A 216 26.01 -4.18 28.51
C LEU A 216 24.78 -4.46 29.39
N ASP A 217 24.84 -5.55 30.13
CA ASP A 217 23.76 -5.99 31.02
C ASP A 217 23.35 -4.93 32.06
N GLY A 218 22.05 -4.80 32.31
CA GLY A 218 21.48 -3.99 33.38
C GLY A 218 21.36 -2.50 33.09
N PHE A 219 21.82 -2.04 31.92
CA PHE A 219 21.73 -0.63 31.53
C PHE A 219 20.42 -0.30 30.80
N ILE A 220 20.00 0.94 30.96
CA ILE A 220 18.79 1.49 30.34
C ILE A 220 19.19 2.62 29.41
N VAL A 221 18.76 2.52 28.15
CA VAL A 221 19.03 3.50 27.10
C VAL A 221 17.71 3.99 26.51
N LYS A 222 17.41 5.29 26.65
CA LYS A 222 16.20 5.93 26.14
C LYS A 222 16.55 7.12 25.25
N ALA A 223 15.95 7.17 24.06
CA ALA A 223 16.13 8.28 23.12
C ALA A 223 14.80 8.80 22.56
N GLY A 224 14.67 10.13 22.45
CA GLY A 224 13.54 10.77 21.77
C GLY A 224 13.67 10.79 20.23
N GLY A 225 14.83 10.43 19.70
CA GLY A 225 15.09 10.18 18.29
C GLY A 225 15.60 8.76 18.03
N ASN A 226 16.17 8.54 16.84
CA ASN A 226 16.73 7.24 16.44
C ASN A 226 17.89 6.81 17.33
N ILE A 227 18.04 5.51 17.55
CA ILE A 227 19.19 4.91 18.25
C ILE A 227 19.98 4.06 17.26
N SER A 228 21.29 4.29 17.17
CA SER A 228 22.22 3.46 16.41
C SER A 228 23.26 2.84 17.34
N ILE A 229 23.40 1.52 17.33
CA ILE A 229 24.32 0.75 18.16
C ILE A 229 25.26 -0.03 17.24
N GLY A 230 26.55 0.24 17.34
CA GLY A 230 27.59 -0.40 16.54
C GLY A 230 27.86 -1.84 16.95
N GLY A 231 27.73 -2.13 18.25
CA GLY A 231 27.95 -3.45 18.84
C GLY A 231 26.67 -4.25 19.08
N ASN A 232 26.70 -5.07 20.12
CA ASN A 232 25.59 -5.93 20.54
C ASN A 232 24.80 -5.29 21.69
N VAL A 233 23.53 -5.70 21.81
CA VAL A 233 22.68 -5.39 22.95
C VAL A 233 22.58 -6.65 23.82
N GLN A 234 23.01 -6.57 25.07
CA GLN A 234 22.91 -7.67 26.02
C GLN A 234 21.62 -7.53 26.87
N ALA A 235 21.59 -7.93 28.14
CA ALA A 235 20.41 -7.80 29.01
C ALA A 235 20.14 -6.35 29.43
N ALA A 236 19.98 -5.47 28.43
CA ALA A 236 19.75 -4.04 28.55
C ALA A 236 18.35 -3.68 28.06
N GLU A 237 17.78 -2.61 28.62
CA GLU A 237 16.50 -2.06 28.19
C GLU A 237 16.74 -0.90 27.24
N ILE A 238 16.17 -0.97 26.04
CA ILE A 238 16.36 0.07 25.01
C ILE A 238 15.00 0.56 24.52
N TYR A 239 14.82 1.88 24.54
CA TYR A 239 13.61 2.54 24.07
C TYR A 239 13.91 3.71 23.14
N SER A 240 13.23 3.78 22.00
CA SER A 240 13.31 4.90 21.06
C SER A 240 11.93 5.36 20.58
N GLU A 241 11.70 6.68 20.54
CA GLU A 241 10.57 7.27 19.82
C GLU A 241 10.75 7.25 18.28
N GLY A 242 11.95 6.92 17.82
CA GLY A 242 12.30 6.70 16.41
C GLY A 242 12.61 5.24 16.11
N ASP A 243 13.49 5.04 15.14
CA ASP A 243 13.97 3.71 14.74
C ASP A 243 15.19 3.28 15.59
N ILE A 244 15.36 1.97 15.79
CA ILE A 244 16.54 1.38 16.46
C ILE A 244 17.31 0.53 15.45
N VAL A 245 18.61 0.79 15.29
CA VAL A 245 19.53 -0.05 14.53
C VAL A 245 20.59 -0.62 15.45
N VAL A 246 20.69 -1.94 15.44
CA VAL A 246 21.76 -2.70 16.09
C VAL A 246 22.58 -3.38 14.99
N LYS A 247 23.79 -2.87 14.73
CA LYS A 247 24.69 -3.45 13.72
C LYS A 247 25.21 -4.83 14.15
N GLY A 248 25.20 -5.12 15.45
CA GLY A 248 25.39 -6.44 16.03
C GLY A 248 24.08 -7.21 16.25
N GLY A 249 24.05 -8.07 17.26
CA GLY A 249 22.87 -8.83 17.66
C GLY A 249 22.17 -8.29 18.91
N ILE A 250 20.90 -8.68 19.08
CA ILE A 250 20.12 -8.44 20.28
C ILE A 250 20.01 -9.75 21.08
N LEU A 251 20.54 -9.77 22.30
CA LEU A 251 20.65 -10.94 23.18
C LEU A 251 20.27 -10.58 24.63
N THR A 252 19.00 -10.26 24.87
CA THR A 252 18.53 -9.78 26.17
C THR A 252 18.18 -10.89 27.18
N ARG A 253 18.33 -12.17 26.81
CA ARG A 253 17.98 -13.34 27.64
C ARG A 253 16.51 -13.32 28.16
N LYS A 254 15.61 -12.64 27.45
CA LYS A 254 14.21 -12.36 27.83
C LYS A 254 14.06 -11.63 29.17
N GLN A 255 15.13 -11.00 29.66
CA GLN A 255 15.12 -10.21 30.89
C GLN A 255 14.74 -8.75 30.63
N SER A 256 15.04 -8.26 29.43
CA SER A 256 14.84 -6.87 29.03
C SER A 256 14.25 -6.78 27.62
N ALA A 257 13.54 -5.70 27.34
CA ALA A 257 12.89 -5.44 26.05
C ALA A 257 13.63 -4.37 25.26
N VAL A 258 13.63 -4.53 23.93
CA VAL A 258 14.02 -3.50 22.97
C VAL A 258 12.77 -3.02 22.25
N ALA A 259 12.40 -1.76 22.44
CA ALA A 259 11.13 -1.21 21.95
C ALA A 259 11.33 0.07 21.14
N ALA A 260 10.71 0.16 19.97
CA ALA A 260 10.77 1.33 19.08
C ALA A 260 9.36 1.78 18.65
N LYS A 261 9.11 3.10 18.67
CA LYS A 261 7.96 3.70 17.98
C LYS A 261 8.16 3.78 16.46
N GLY A 262 9.38 3.52 15.99
CA GLY A 262 9.72 3.26 14.61
C GLY A 262 9.88 1.76 14.31
N SER A 263 10.87 1.44 13.49
CA SER A 263 11.30 0.08 13.13
C SER A 263 12.52 -0.36 13.96
N VAL A 264 12.69 -1.67 14.13
CA VAL A 264 13.89 -2.25 14.77
C VAL A 264 14.66 -3.07 13.74
N PHE A 265 15.95 -2.81 13.62
CA PHE A 265 16.86 -3.52 12.73
C PHE A 265 17.99 -4.15 13.53
N ALA A 266 18.25 -5.44 13.31
CA ALA A 266 19.32 -6.15 13.99
C ALA A 266 19.95 -7.20 13.08
N LYS A 267 21.23 -7.52 13.27
CA LYS A 267 21.88 -8.58 12.49
C LYS A 267 21.29 -9.95 12.82
N TYR A 268 20.98 -10.17 14.09
CA TYR A 268 20.29 -11.35 14.60
C TYR A 268 19.59 -11.00 15.91
N ILE A 269 18.49 -11.71 16.20
CA ILE A 269 17.70 -11.54 17.43
C ILE A 269 17.62 -12.90 18.10
N GLU A 270 18.15 -13.02 19.30
CA GLU A 270 18.21 -14.30 20.01
C GLU A 270 17.80 -14.15 21.47
N ASN A 271 16.96 -15.08 21.96
CA ASN A 271 16.48 -15.11 23.33
C ASN A 271 16.04 -13.72 23.83
N SER A 272 15.31 -12.97 23.02
CA SER A 272 15.03 -11.54 23.28
C SER A 272 13.54 -11.20 23.16
N ILE A 273 13.16 -10.06 23.72
CA ILE A 273 11.84 -9.44 23.54
C ILE A 273 12.06 -8.17 22.72
N VAL A 274 11.46 -8.09 21.53
CA VAL A 274 11.59 -6.96 20.60
C VAL A 274 10.22 -6.49 20.14
N GLU A 275 9.96 -5.20 20.25
CA GLU A 275 8.67 -4.58 19.90
C GLU A 275 8.88 -3.35 19.00
N ALA A 276 8.12 -3.26 17.91
CA ALA A 276 8.17 -2.15 16.98
C ALA A 276 6.78 -1.74 16.48
N GLU A 277 6.49 -0.44 16.46
CA GLU A 277 5.25 0.08 15.86
C GLU A 277 5.24 0.01 14.32
N LYS A 278 6.43 -0.03 13.71
CA LYS A 278 6.59 -0.30 12.28
C LYS A 278 7.12 -1.71 12.09
N ASP A 279 8.25 -1.88 11.42
CA ASP A 279 8.77 -3.18 11.00
C ASP A 279 9.87 -3.69 11.95
N VAL A 280 9.99 -5.02 12.09
CA VAL A 280 11.17 -5.65 12.69
C VAL A 280 11.93 -6.41 11.61
N VAL A 281 13.22 -6.11 11.49
CA VAL A 281 14.08 -6.69 10.46
C VAL A 281 15.28 -7.36 11.12
N SER A 282 15.45 -8.65 10.83
CA SER A 282 16.65 -9.40 11.18
C SER A 282 17.38 -9.86 9.93
N GLU A 283 18.67 -9.53 9.82
CA GLU A 283 19.47 -9.91 8.65
C GLU A 283 19.69 -11.43 8.54
N ARG A 284 19.98 -12.11 9.67
CA ARG A 284 20.39 -13.53 9.64
C ARG A 284 19.38 -14.48 10.24
N ALA A 285 18.92 -14.21 11.46
CA ALA A 285 18.08 -15.14 12.21
C ALA A 285 17.28 -14.47 13.34
N ILE A 286 16.14 -15.07 13.65
CA ILE A 286 15.35 -14.83 14.86
C ILE A 286 15.23 -16.17 15.59
N ILE A 287 15.79 -16.27 16.80
CA ILE A 287 15.90 -17.54 17.53
C ILE A 287 15.31 -17.38 18.93
N ASN A 288 14.34 -18.24 19.28
CA ASN A 288 13.72 -18.34 20.61
C ASN A 288 13.34 -16.98 21.21
N SER A 289 12.80 -16.08 20.39
CA SER A 289 12.52 -14.69 20.76
C SER A 289 11.03 -14.39 20.70
N SER A 290 10.60 -13.38 21.46
CA SER A 290 9.27 -12.78 21.28
C SER A 290 9.43 -11.50 20.48
N VAL A 291 9.05 -11.55 19.20
CA VAL A 291 9.21 -10.42 18.28
C VAL A 291 7.84 -9.94 17.86
N ARG A 292 7.57 -8.65 18.01
CA ARG A 292 6.24 -8.07 17.79
C ARG A 292 6.33 -6.81 16.95
N SER A 293 5.53 -6.76 15.89
CA SER A 293 5.52 -5.68 14.92
C SER A 293 4.09 -5.29 14.53
N ASN A 294 3.79 -4.01 14.53
CA ASN A 294 2.56 -3.47 13.93
C ASN A 294 2.66 -3.26 12.40
N GLY A 295 3.80 -3.60 11.81
CA GLY A 295 4.07 -3.67 10.38
C GLY A 295 4.40 -5.10 9.94
N MET A 296 5.63 -5.31 9.47
CA MET A 296 6.17 -6.58 8.98
C MET A 296 7.30 -7.11 9.87
N VAL A 297 7.44 -8.44 9.94
CA VAL A 297 8.64 -9.10 10.46
C VAL A 297 9.38 -9.76 9.31
N ILE A 298 10.64 -9.36 9.07
CA ILE A 298 11.42 -9.79 7.91
C ILE A 298 12.74 -10.41 8.35
N CYS A 299 12.97 -11.65 7.91
CA CYS A 299 14.21 -12.39 8.09
C CYS A 299 14.56 -13.18 6.83
N SER A 300 14.75 -12.48 5.71
CA SER A 300 14.93 -13.09 4.38
C SER A 300 16.36 -13.05 3.83
N SER A 301 17.30 -12.44 4.55
CA SER A 301 18.70 -12.34 4.13
C SER A 301 19.54 -13.51 4.66
N HIS A 302 20.67 -13.80 4.01
CA HIS A 302 21.58 -14.88 4.39
C HIS A 302 20.89 -16.24 4.64
N GLU A 303 20.90 -16.75 5.86
CA GLU A 303 20.21 -17.99 6.26
C GLU A 303 18.71 -17.74 6.46
N GLY A 304 18.32 -16.55 6.92
CA GLY A 304 16.95 -16.09 7.01
C GLY A 304 16.03 -17.01 7.80
N LYS A 305 16.44 -17.41 9.01
CA LYS A 305 15.75 -18.45 9.80
C LYS A 305 14.98 -17.83 10.96
N ILE A 306 13.71 -18.21 11.10
CA ILE A 306 12.93 -17.94 12.32
C ILE A 306 12.67 -19.27 13.02
N ILE A 307 13.26 -19.46 14.20
CA ILE A 307 13.24 -20.73 14.92
C ILE A 307 12.87 -20.49 16.38
N GLY A 308 11.71 -21.02 16.79
CA GLY A 308 11.25 -20.97 18.17
C GLY A 308 10.79 -19.59 18.63
N GLY A 309 9.99 -19.57 19.68
CA GLY A 309 9.42 -18.34 20.25
C GLY A 309 8.07 -17.95 19.63
N ASP A 310 7.72 -16.68 19.77
CA ASP A 310 6.43 -16.11 19.33
C ASP A 310 6.71 -14.85 18.51
N VAL A 311 6.46 -14.95 17.20
CA VAL A 311 6.67 -13.86 16.24
C VAL A 311 5.32 -13.37 15.75
N MET A 312 5.08 -12.07 15.92
CA MET A 312 3.83 -11.40 15.55
C MET A 312 4.06 -10.24 14.60
N ALA A 313 3.25 -10.17 13.54
CA ALA A 313 3.19 -9.06 12.60
C ALA A 313 1.75 -8.69 12.27
N TYR A 314 1.47 -7.40 12.05
CA TYR A 314 0.15 -6.99 11.55
C TYR A 314 -0.04 -7.33 10.07
N SER A 315 1.01 -7.21 9.26
CA SER A 315 0.93 -7.34 7.79
C SER A 315 1.55 -8.61 7.26
N GLU A 316 2.83 -8.86 7.52
CA GLU A 316 3.53 -9.99 6.91
C GLU A 316 4.64 -10.52 7.82
N ILE A 317 4.74 -11.84 7.94
CA ILE A 317 5.95 -12.50 8.46
C ILE A 317 6.65 -13.17 7.28
N ARG A 318 7.88 -12.74 6.98
CA ARG A 318 8.67 -13.24 5.86
C ARG A 318 10.00 -13.79 6.35
N ALA A 319 10.31 -15.02 5.97
CA ALA A 319 11.63 -15.62 6.19
C ALA A 319 12.04 -16.50 5.02
N LYS A 320 13.29 -16.96 5.00
CA LYS A 320 13.67 -18.08 4.14
C LYS A 320 13.15 -19.39 4.71
N GLN A 321 13.44 -19.62 5.99
CA GLN A 321 13.05 -20.83 6.70
C GLN A 321 12.25 -20.47 7.96
N LEU A 322 11.10 -21.11 8.10
CA LEU A 322 10.23 -21.00 9.27
C LEU A 322 10.24 -22.33 10.01
N GLY A 323 10.68 -22.32 11.26
CA GLY A 323 10.88 -23.51 12.08
C GLY A 323 12.17 -24.26 11.75
N THR A 324 12.28 -25.48 12.28
CA THR A 324 13.44 -26.37 12.12
C THR A 324 12.98 -27.82 12.06
N GLU A 325 13.81 -28.71 11.52
CA GLU A 325 13.54 -30.16 11.44
C GLU A 325 13.41 -30.82 12.82
N SER A 326 14.00 -30.24 13.87
CA SER A 326 13.85 -30.69 15.25
C SER A 326 12.51 -30.32 15.90
N GLU A 327 11.54 -29.82 15.12
CA GLU A 327 10.18 -29.44 15.52
C GLU A 327 10.11 -28.47 16.71
N THR A 328 11.11 -27.59 16.85
CA THR A 328 11.06 -26.52 17.85
C THR A 328 9.80 -25.68 17.61
N THR A 329 8.95 -25.61 18.64
CA THR A 329 7.66 -24.91 18.56
C THR A 329 7.88 -23.46 18.19
N THR A 330 7.49 -23.11 16.96
CA THR A 330 7.66 -21.77 16.38
C THR A 330 6.28 -21.21 16.15
N VAL A 331 5.89 -20.20 16.92
CA VAL A 331 4.57 -19.57 16.84
C VAL A 331 4.65 -18.33 15.95
N LEU A 332 3.83 -18.30 14.91
CA LEU A 332 3.81 -17.25 13.89
C LEU A 332 2.40 -16.67 13.84
N ARG A 333 2.25 -15.39 14.16
CA ARG A 333 0.95 -14.71 14.28
C ARG A 333 0.88 -13.52 13.33
N ALA A 334 0.03 -13.60 12.33
CA ALA A 334 -0.18 -12.53 11.37
C ALA A 334 -1.61 -11.97 11.48
N GLY A 335 -1.76 -10.66 11.29
CA GLY A 335 -3.06 -10.03 11.07
C GLY A 335 -3.67 -9.28 12.24
N PHE A 336 -2.95 -9.13 13.34
CA PHE A 336 -3.39 -8.35 14.49
C PHE A 336 -2.30 -7.38 14.94
N LYS A 337 -2.72 -6.22 15.45
CA LYS A 337 -1.83 -5.30 16.14
C LYS A 337 -1.45 -5.86 17.50
N PHE A 338 -0.15 -5.85 17.81
CA PHE A 338 0.35 -6.52 19.00
C PHE A 338 -0.08 -5.81 20.29
N ASP A 339 -0.24 -4.48 20.29
CA ASP A 339 -0.66 -3.73 21.48
C ASP A 339 -2.04 -4.18 21.97
N VAL A 340 -2.97 -4.33 21.03
CA VAL A 340 -4.34 -4.78 21.33
C VAL A 340 -4.32 -6.25 21.75
N TYR A 341 -3.52 -7.08 21.07
CA TYR A 341 -3.41 -8.50 21.40
C TYR A 341 -2.85 -8.74 22.81
N ILE A 342 -1.76 -8.05 23.18
CA ILE A 342 -1.17 -8.15 24.53
C ILE A 342 -2.16 -7.64 25.57
N ALA A 343 -2.77 -6.47 25.35
CA ALA A 343 -3.74 -5.91 26.28
C ALA A 343 -4.93 -6.87 26.50
N MET A 344 -5.38 -7.56 25.45
CA MET A 344 -6.40 -8.60 25.56
C MET A 344 -5.91 -9.81 26.34
N ALA A 345 -4.71 -10.32 26.05
CA ALA A 345 -4.12 -11.45 26.77
C ALA A 345 -3.95 -11.15 28.27
N GLU A 346 -3.59 -9.91 28.64
CA GLU A 346 -3.48 -9.48 30.04
C GLU A 346 -4.85 -9.49 30.75
N VAL A 347 -5.89 -8.99 30.07
CA VAL A 347 -7.26 -9.02 30.61
C VAL A 347 -7.80 -10.45 30.71
N GLU A 348 -7.50 -11.31 29.73
CA GLU A 348 -7.87 -12.73 29.74
C GLU A 348 -7.22 -13.46 30.92
N ALA A 349 -5.93 -13.24 31.18
CA ALA A 349 -5.23 -13.83 32.32
C ALA A 349 -5.80 -13.38 33.68
N LYS A 350 -6.14 -12.08 33.80
CA LYS A 350 -6.81 -11.53 34.99
C LYS A 350 -8.19 -12.17 35.20
N LEU A 351 -8.96 -12.34 34.12
CA LEU A 351 -10.27 -12.97 34.16
C LEU A 351 -10.19 -14.45 34.58
N GLU A 352 -9.21 -15.20 34.06
CA GLU A 352 -8.97 -16.60 34.43
C GLU A 352 -8.60 -16.75 35.91
N THR A 353 -7.79 -15.83 36.43
CA THR A 353 -7.43 -15.77 37.85
C THR A 353 -8.68 -15.54 38.70
N ALA A 354 -9.49 -14.53 38.38
CA ALA A 354 -10.72 -14.22 39.09
C ALA A 354 -11.77 -15.36 39.00
N LEU A 355 -11.85 -16.07 37.87
CA LEU A 355 -12.67 -17.27 37.71
C LEU A 355 -12.26 -18.36 38.69
N THR A 356 -10.96 -18.64 38.77
CA THR A 356 -10.40 -19.68 39.64
C THR A 356 -10.62 -19.36 41.13
N GLU A 357 -10.41 -18.09 41.51
CA GLU A 357 -10.66 -17.63 42.88
C GLU A 357 -12.15 -17.66 43.25
N SER A 358 -13.03 -17.23 42.34
CA SER A 358 -14.48 -17.31 42.51
C SER A 358 -14.95 -18.75 42.75
N GLU A 359 -14.45 -19.72 41.97
CA GLU A 359 -14.77 -21.14 42.16
C GLU A 359 -14.24 -21.68 43.50
N ARG A 360 -13.05 -21.26 43.93
CA ARG A 360 -12.51 -21.61 45.26
C ARG A 360 -13.40 -21.09 46.38
N VAL A 361 -13.85 -19.83 46.30
CA VAL A 361 -14.75 -19.21 47.31
C VAL A 361 -16.12 -19.88 47.30
N LYS A 362 -16.69 -20.22 46.13
CA LYS A 362 -17.95 -20.98 46.02
C LYS A 362 -17.87 -22.33 46.70
N ARG A 363 -16.77 -23.08 46.49
CA ARG A 363 -16.54 -24.36 47.17
C ARG A 363 -16.43 -24.21 48.68
N ALA A 364 -15.68 -23.20 49.15
CA ALA A 364 -15.57 -22.90 50.58
C ALA A 364 -16.93 -22.56 51.20
N LEU A 365 -17.75 -21.77 50.50
CA LEU A 365 -19.11 -21.41 50.94
C LEU A 365 -20.03 -22.65 50.99
N ALA A 366 -19.92 -23.55 50.02
CA ALA A 366 -20.70 -24.80 50.00
C ALA A 366 -20.33 -25.77 51.15
N GLN A 367 -19.06 -25.75 51.59
CA GLN A 367 -18.56 -26.53 52.73
C GLN A 367 -18.85 -25.86 54.08
N ALA A 368 -18.99 -24.53 54.11
CA ALA A 368 -19.21 -23.74 55.32
C ALA A 368 -20.67 -23.72 55.83
N LYS A 369 -21.52 -24.70 55.46
CA LYS A 369 -22.95 -24.75 55.85
C LYS A 369 -23.19 -24.74 57.37
N THR A 370 -22.22 -25.16 58.17
CA THR A 370 -22.26 -25.21 59.65
C THR A 370 -21.40 -24.14 60.33
N ALA A 371 -20.79 -23.23 59.57
CA ALA A 371 -19.90 -22.18 60.10
C ALA A 371 -20.68 -21.00 60.73
N LYS A 372 -19.97 -20.16 61.49
CA LYS A 372 -20.55 -18.94 62.09
C LYS A 372 -21.12 -18.00 61.00
N PRO A 373 -22.28 -17.36 61.23
CA PRO A 373 -22.93 -16.48 60.25
C PRO A 373 -22.02 -15.37 59.70
N GLU A 374 -21.13 -14.83 60.52
CA GLU A 374 -20.19 -13.77 60.14
C GLU A 374 -19.17 -14.25 59.09
N ALA A 375 -18.70 -15.50 59.19
CA ALA A 375 -17.75 -16.06 58.23
C ALA A 375 -18.44 -16.33 56.87
N ILE A 376 -19.69 -16.79 56.90
CA ILE A 376 -20.51 -16.97 55.69
C ILE A 376 -20.79 -15.61 55.02
N ALA A 377 -21.04 -14.56 55.80
CA ALA A 377 -21.25 -13.20 55.27
C ALA A 377 -20.00 -12.66 54.54
N LYS A 378 -18.81 -12.78 55.17
CA LYS A 378 -17.54 -12.36 54.55
C LYS A 378 -17.23 -13.11 53.25
N LEU A 379 -17.49 -14.43 53.21
CA LEU A 379 -17.32 -15.22 51.99
C LEU A 379 -18.31 -14.84 50.88
N LYS A 380 -19.55 -14.51 51.23
CA LYS A 380 -20.56 -14.03 50.26
C LYS A 380 -20.18 -12.66 49.70
N GLU A 381 -19.68 -11.76 50.54
CA GLU A 381 -19.20 -10.44 50.12
C GLU A 381 -17.99 -10.56 49.18
N ALA A 382 -16.99 -11.37 49.56
CA ALA A 382 -15.84 -11.67 48.70
C ALA A 382 -16.27 -12.27 47.35
N LEU A 383 -17.21 -13.22 47.37
CA LEU A 383 -17.77 -13.79 46.12
C LEU A 383 -18.48 -12.73 45.28
N GLY A 384 -19.25 -11.83 45.90
CA GLY A 384 -19.92 -10.73 45.21
C GLY A 384 -18.94 -9.78 44.53
N SER A 385 -17.84 -9.44 45.20
CA SER A 385 -16.77 -8.61 44.62
C SER A 385 -16.09 -9.28 43.42
N LEU A 386 -15.77 -10.57 43.53
CA LEU A 386 -15.16 -11.34 42.44
C LEU A 386 -16.09 -11.52 41.24
N GLU A 387 -17.39 -11.75 41.47
CA GLU A 387 -18.35 -11.86 40.36
C GLU A 387 -18.55 -10.50 39.65
N ALA A 388 -18.54 -9.38 40.38
CA ALA A 388 -18.57 -8.05 39.79
C ALA A 388 -17.29 -7.76 38.97
N GLU A 389 -16.12 -8.13 39.49
CA GLU A 389 -14.84 -8.00 38.77
C GLU A 389 -14.83 -8.85 37.48
N LYS A 390 -15.28 -10.10 37.54
CA LYS A 390 -15.41 -10.96 36.35
C LYS A 390 -16.35 -10.36 35.31
N ALA A 391 -17.47 -9.80 35.72
CA ALA A 391 -18.41 -9.12 34.82
C ALA A 391 -17.73 -7.91 34.13
N ASN A 392 -16.96 -7.12 34.89
CA ASN A 392 -16.22 -5.99 34.34
C ASN A 392 -15.13 -6.41 33.34
N LEU A 393 -14.29 -7.38 33.73
CA LEU A 393 -13.20 -7.89 32.89
C LEU A 393 -13.73 -8.54 31.61
N SER A 394 -14.80 -9.33 31.69
CA SER A 394 -15.43 -9.94 30.51
C SER A 394 -16.05 -8.91 29.56
N GLN A 395 -16.70 -7.86 30.10
CA GLN A 395 -17.23 -6.76 29.28
C GLN A 395 -16.10 -5.97 28.60
N ARG A 396 -15.01 -5.69 29.33
CA ARG A 396 -13.82 -5.02 28.78
C ARG A 396 -13.17 -5.85 27.67
N LEU A 397 -13.06 -7.16 27.85
CA LEU A 397 -12.54 -8.08 26.84
C LEU A 397 -13.42 -8.11 25.59
N ALA A 398 -14.75 -8.16 25.75
CA ALA A 398 -15.69 -8.10 24.63
C ALA A 398 -15.55 -6.78 23.85
N ALA A 399 -15.43 -5.65 24.54
CA ALA A 399 -15.20 -4.35 23.90
C ALA A 399 -13.87 -4.29 23.14
N MET A 400 -12.80 -4.86 23.68
CA MET A 400 -11.51 -4.95 22.99
C MET A 400 -11.59 -5.83 21.73
N ARG A 401 -12.27 -6.97 21.81
CA ARG A 401 -12.49 -7.87 20.66
C ARG A 401 -13.22 -7.18 19.51
N ILE A 402 -14.22 -6.36 19.81
CA ILE A 402 -14.97 -5.60 18.78
C ILE A 402 -14.07 -4.55 18.10
N ARG A 403 -13.16 -3.92 18.85
CA ARG A 403 -12.23 -2.92 18.32
C ARG A 403 -11.04 -3.54 17.58
N MET A 404 -10.80 -4.84 17.75
CA MET A 404 -9.68 -5.54 17.16
C MET A 404 -9.88 -5.65 15.64
N GLN A 405 -9.18 -4.80 14.90
CA GLN A 405 -9.15 -4.87 13.45
C GLN A 405 -8.24 -6.02 13.03
N VAL A 406 -8.82 -7.00 12.36
CA VAL A 406 -8.07 -8.07 11.71
C VAL A 406 -7.64 -7.59 10.34
N ASN A 407 -6.38 -7.74 9.99
CA ASN A 407 -5.93 -7.54 8.63
C ASN A 407 -6.23 -8.81 7.82
N PRO A 408 -7.22 -8.82 6.91
CA PRO A 408 -7.57 -10.00 6.13
C PRO A 408 -6.51 -10.33 5.06
N PHE A 409 -5.59 -9.41 4.81
CA PHE A 409 -4.50 -9.56 3.84
C PHE A 409 -3.19 -10.00 4.47
N ALA A 410 -3.21 -10.36 5.76
CA ALA A 410 -2.01 -10.77 6.44
C ALA A 410 -1.47 -12.08 5.89
N THR A 411 -0.14 -12.17 5.76
CA THR A 411 0.50 -13.36 5.17
C THR A 411 1.70 -13.85 5.98
N VAL A 412 1.97 -15.16 5.86
CA VAL A 412 3.19 -15.80 6.38
C VAL A 412 3.89 -16.46 5.21
N LYS A 413 5.10 -16.01 4.91
CA LYS A 413 5.87 -16.42 3.72
C LYS A 413 7.19 -17.07 4.10
N ALA A 414 7.45 -18.23 3.52
CA ALA A 414 8.75 -18.88 3.52
C ALA A 414 9.31 -18.99 2.10
N ALA A 415 10.41 -18.29 1.85
CA ALA A 415 11.08 -18.30 0.55
C ALA A 415 11.77 -19.64 0.24
N GLU A 416 12.09 -20.46 1.25
CA GLU A 416 12.66 -21.79 1.07
C GLU A 416 11.74 -22.86 1.66
N ALA A 417 11.47 -22.81 2.97
CA ALA A 417 10.68 -23.84 3.62
C ALA A 417 9.97 -23.44 4.93
N ILE A 418 8.86 -24.14 5.21
CA ILE A 418 8.23 -24.20 6.52
C ILE A 418 8.37 -25.62 7.04
N HIS A 419 9.01 -25.77 8.20
CA HIS A 419 9.22 -27.07 8.84
C HIS A 419 8.03 -27.49 9.71
N PRO A 420 7.86 -28.80 9.97
CA PRO A 420 6.87 -29.30 10.92
C PRO A 420 7.05 -28.69 12.31
N GLY A 421 5.95 -28.56 13.06
CA GLY A 421 5.96 -27.99 14.41
C GLY A 421 5.73 -26.47 14.46
N CYS A 422 5.70 -25.80 13.31
CA CYS A 422 5.24 -24.41 13.20
C CYS A 422 3.74 -24.31 13.52
N MET A 423 3.39 -23.38 14.40
CA MET A 423 2.02 -23.02 14.74
C MET A 423 1.71 -21.67 14.11
N VAL A 424 0.86 -21.66 13.09
CA VAL A 424 0.53 -20.46 12.32
C VAL A 424 -0.84 -19.96 12.71
N TYR A 425 -0.95 -18.66 12.96
CA TYR A 425 -2.18 -17.94 13.23
C TYR A 425 -2.30 -16.82 12.22
N ILE A 426 -3.39 -16.76 11.46
CA ILE A 426 -3.69 -15.65 10.54
C ILE A 426 -5.10 -15.18 10.84
N GLY A 427 -5.21 -14.00 11.46
CA GLY A 427 -6.48 -13.57 12.04
C GLY A 427 -7.02 -14.61 13.04
N ALA A 428 -8.30 -14.92 12.95
CA ALA A 428 -8.94 -15.92 13.84
C ALA A 428 -8.53 -17.37 13.53
N SER A 429 -7.91 -17.62 12.37
CA SER A 429 -7.56 -18.95 11.90
C SER A 429 -6.27 -19.45 12.54
N ARG A 430 -6.21 -20.75 12.84
CA ARG A 430 -5.02 -21.42 13.41
C ARG A 430 -4.76 -22.73 12.69
N GLU A 431 -3.50 -22.97 12.33
CA GLU A 431 -3.06 -24.23 11.75
C GLU A 431 -1.71 -24.68 12.32
N ARG A 432 -1.55 -26.00 12.50
CA ARG A 432 -0.27 -26.62 12.82
C ARG A 432 0.31 -27.24 11.56
N ILE A 433 1.51 -26.82 11.19
CA ILE A 433 2.21 -27.39 10.05
C ILE A 433 2.70 -28.79 10.43
N ALA A 434 2.09 -29.81 9.82
CA ALA A 434 2.36 -31.21 10.09
C ALA A 434 3.42 -31.82 9.16
N LYS A 435 3.68 -31.20 8.01
CA LYS A 435 4.63 -31.70 7.00
C LYS A 435 5.53 -30.56 6.54
N HIS A 436 6.73 -30.92 6.11
CA HIS A 436 7.65 -29.97 5.52
C HIS A 436 7.07 -29.39 4.21
N MET A 437 7.06 -28.07 4.09
CA MET A 437 6.56 -27.34 2.94
C MET A 437 7.67 -26.51 2.33
N LYS A 438 7.74 -26.44 1.00
CA LYS A 438 8.71 -25.60 0.28
C LYS A 438 8.02 -24.44 -0.42
N PHE A 439 8.68 -23.27 -0.47
CA PHE A 439 8.22 -22.08 -1.20
C PHE A 439 6.76 -21.72 -0.90
N ALA A 440 6.43 -21.58 0.39
CA ALA A 440 5.06 -21.51 0.87
C ALA A 440 4.65 -20.09 1.22
N THR A 441 3.45 -19.70 0.80
CA THR A 441 2.74 -18.52 1.29
C THR A 441 1.42 -18.97 1.92
N LEU A 442 1.22 -18.61 3.19
CA LEU A 442 0.01 -18.87 3.96
C LEU A 442 -0.78 -17.57 4.11
N MET A 443 -2.09 -17.61 3.87
CA MET A 443 -3.01 -16.47 3.92
C MET A 443 -4.35 -16.90 4.52
N SER A 444 -5.18 -15.95 4.96
CA SER A 444 -6.56 -16.27 5.33
C SER A 444 -7.35 -16.70 4.10
N ASP A 445 -8.08 -17.82 4.19
CA ASP A 445 -9.05 -18.20 3.16
C ASP A 445 -10.40 -17.45 3.37
N ARG A 446 -11.36 -17.71 2.47
CA ARG A 446 -12.70 -17.09 2.50
C ARG A 446 -13.67 -17.74 3.50
N GLU A 447 -13.35 -18.92 4.02
CA GLU A 447 -14.15 -19.67 4.99
C GLU A 447 -13.64 -19.50 6.44
N GLY A 448 -12.56 -18.73 6.63
CA GLY A 448 -11.94 -18.49 7.94
C GLY A 448 -10.92 -19.57 8.34
N GLY A 449 -10.39 -20.32 7.38
CA GLY A 449 -9.19 -21.16 7.51
C GLY A 449 -7.93 -20.48 6.96
N ILE A 450 -6.86 -21.25 6.81
CA ILE A 450 -5.60 -20.79 6.21
C ILE A 450 -5.48 -21.42 4.83
N ALA A 451 -5.54 -20.59 3.78
CA ALA A 451 -5.24 -20.99 2.42
C ALA A 451 -3.73 -21.03 2.21
N MET A 452 -3.29 -22.07 1.52
CA MET A 452 -1.90 -22.28 1.13
C MET A 452 -1.79 -22.05 -0.37
N SER A 453 -1.00 -21.06 -0.78
CA SER A 453 -0.46 -21.03 -2.13
C SER A 453 0.97 -21.54 -2.05
N SER A 454 1.18 -22.82 -2.38
CA SER A 454 2.52 -23.23 -2.75
C SER A 454 2.72 -22.76 -4.19
N TYR A 455 3.79 -21.99 -4.40
CA TYR A 455 4.22 -21.67 -5.76
C TYR A 455 4.38 -22.96 -6.60
N ASP A 456 4.67 -24.09 -5.94
CA ASP A 456 4.95 -25.39 -6.52
C ASP A 456 3.72 -26.23 -6.90
N GLU A 457 2.54 -26.10 -6.25
CA GLU A 457 1.32 -26.79 -6.71
C GLU A 457 0.71 -26.11 -7.94
N LEU A 458 0.78 -24.78 -7.99
CA LEU A 458 0.37 -24.00 -9.14
C LEU A 458 1.30 -24.29 -10.33
N THR A 459 2.62 -24.24 -10.12
CA THR A 459 3.57 -24.61 -11.18
C THR A 459 3.58 -26.11 -11.50
N ARG A 460 3.31 -27.04 -10.57
CA ARG A 460 3.16 -28.47 -10.93
C ARG A 460 1.88 -28.73 -11.69
N LYS A 461 0.73 -28.17 -11.32
CA LYS A 461 -0.49 -28.31 -12.15
C LYS A 461 -0.29 -27.71 -13.54
N ILE A 462 0.40 -26.57 -13.66
CA ILE A 462 0.70 -25.93 -14.95
C ILE A 462 1.80 -26.68 -15.74
N LYS A 463 2.85 -27.20 -15.09
CA LYS A 463 3.93 -27.96 -15.74
C LYS A 463 3.52 -29.38 -16.13
N THR A 464 2.59 -30.01 -15.41
CA THR A 464 2.10 -31.36 -15.76
C THR A 464 1.15 -31.32 -16.97
N VAL A 465 0.57 -30.15 -17.28
CA VAL A 465 -0.20 -29.93 -18.52
C VAL A 465 0.72 -29.59 -19.71
N ASN A 466 1.90 -28.99 -19.47
CA ASN A 466 2.78 -28.50 -20.53
C ASN A 466 4.16 -29.19 -20.53
N VAL A 467 4.17 -30.50 -20.76
CA VAL A 467 5.35 -31.15 -21.34
C VAL A 467 5.22 -31.12 -22.87
N GLY A 468 5.74 -30.05 -23.45
CA GLY A 468 6.18 -30.04 -24.85
C GLY A 468 5.39 -29.17 -25.83
N THR A 469 5.65 -27.85 -25.84
CA THR A 469 5.71 -27.02 -27.06
C THR A 469 6.40 -25.68 -26.79
N LYS A 470 7.22 -25.20 -27.75
CA LYS A 470 7.77 -23.83 -27.78
C LYS A 470 6.67 -22.83 -28.19
N GLU A 471 5.67 -22.60 -27.35
CA GLU A 471 4.67 -21.56 -27.65
C GLU A 471 5.11 -20.17 -27.21
N LYS A 472 4.79 -19.17 -28.04
CA LYS A 472 5.08 -17.76 -27.82
C LYS A 472 4.19 -17.25 -26.67
N LYS A 473 4.79 -16.78 -25.58
CA LYS A 473 4.05 -16.26 -24.40
C LYS A 473 3.06 -15.18 -24.81
N LYS A 474 1.81 -15.33 -24.38
CA LYS A 474 0.75 -14.32 -24.55
C LYS A 474 1.10 -13.06 -23.75
N THR A 475 0.75 -11.92 -24.32
CA THR A 475 1.10 -10.59 -23.82
C THR A 475 -0.08 -9.91 -23.14
N VAL A 476 0.15 -9.30 -21.98
CA VAL A 476 -0.90 -8.63 -21.19
C VAL A 476 -0.55 -7.18 -20.92
N LEU A 477 -1.49 -6.26 -21.17
CA LEU A 477 -1.43 -4.86 -20.73
C LEU A 477 -2.20 -4.72 -19.41
N ILE A 478 -1.52 -4.21 -18.38
CA ILE A 478 -2.12 -4.02 -17.05
C ILE A 478 -2.50 -2.55 -16.89
N VAL A 479 -3.75 -2.27 -16.53
CA VAL A 479 -4.26 -0.91 -16.35
C VAL A 479 -4.92 -0.79 -14.97
N ASP A 480 -4.32 0.03 -14.11
CA ASP A 480 -4.82 0.34 -12.77
C ASP A 480 -4.14 1.62 -12.30
N ASP A 481 -4.86 2.53 -11.65
CA ASP A 481 -4.34 3.81 -11.17
C ASP A 481 -3.30 3.64 -10.04
N THR A 482 -3.35 2.51 -9.34
CA THR A 482 -2.52 2.25 -8.18
C THR A 482 -1.33 1.36 -8.56
N LYS A 483 -0.11 1.87 -8.43
CA LYS A 483 1.14 1.11 -8.68
C LYS A 483 1.22 -0.23 -7.95
N PHE A 484 0.70 -0.29 -6.71
CA PHE A 484 0.64 -1.52 -5.92
C PHE A 484 -0.23 -2.60 -6.58
N MET A 485 -1.37 -2.22 -7.16
CA MET A 485 -2.28 -3.15 -7.83
C MET A 485 -1.70 -3.64 -9.15
N ARG A 486 -1.05 -2.76 -9.92
CA ARG A 486 -0.31 -3.16 -11.12
C ARG A 486 0.82 -4.14 -10.80
N SER A 487 1.59 -3.87 -9.74
CA SER A 487 2.66 -4.76 -9.28
C SER A 487 2.12 -6.13 -8.85
N LYS A 488 0.98 -6.19 -8.15
CA LYS A 488 0.33 -7.45 -7.79
C LYS A 488 -0.11 -8.26 -9.02
N LEU A 489 -0.78 -7.63 -9.98
CA LEU A 489 -1.20 -8.31 -11.22
C LEU A 489 -0.01 -8.78 -12.04
N ARG A 490 1.03 -7.96 -12.17
CA ARG A 490 2.29 -8.32 -12.84
C ARG A 490 2.84 -9.61 -12.25
N ASN A 491 3.01 -9.66 -10.93
CA ASN A 491 3.57 -10.84 -10.27
C ASN A 491 2.72 -12.09 -10.52
N ILE A 492 1.40 -11.99 -10.39
CA ILE A 492 0.49 -13.12 -10.66
C ILE A 492 0.63 -13.60 -12.11
N LEU A 493 0.63 -12.67 -13.08
CA LEU A 493 0.64 -12.98 -14.51
C LEU A 493 1.98 -13.53 -15.00
N GLU A 494 3.09 -12.98 -14.54
CA GLU A 494 4.42 -13.50 -14.86
C GLU A 494 4.60 -14.93 -14.32
N CYS A 495 4.01 -15.24 -13.15
CA CYS A 495 3.95 -16.61 -12.61
C CYS A 495 3.08 -17.54 -13.47
N GLY A 496 2.03 -17.02 -14.09
CA GLY A 496 1.17 -17.73 -15.03
C GLY A 496 1.72 -17.87 -16.45
N ASN A 497 3.01 -17.60 -16.67
CA ASN A 497 3.67 -17.67 -17.98
C ASN A 497 3.17 -16.63 -19.02
N PHE A 498 2.59 -15.52 -18.58
CA PHE A 498 2.30 -14.37 -19.43
C PHE A 498 3.51 -13.43 -19.51
N LYS A 499 3.57 -12.63 -20.58
CA LYS A 499 4.54 -11.52 -20.73
C LYS A 499 3.80 -10.20 -20.54
N ILE A 500 4.30 -9.30 -19.70
CA ILE A 500 3.70 -7.96 -19.57
C ILE A 500 4.14 -7.10 -20.75
N ALA A 501 3.17 -6.64 -21.54
CA ALA A 501 3.39 -5.74 -22.67
C ALA A 501 3.68 -4.31 -22.21
N GLY A 502 2.96 -3.86 -21.18
CA GLY A 502 3.05 -2.53 -20.61
C GLY A 502 2.15 -2.38 -19.38
N GLU A 503 2.27 -1.23 -18.73
CA GLU A 503 1.44 -0.80 -17.61
C GLU A 503 0.93 0.61 -17.88
N ALA A 504 -0.36 0.85 -17.65
CA ALA A 504 -0.98 2.17 -17.76
C ALA A 504 -1.64 2.57 -16.43
N GLU A 505 -1.60 3.86 -16.12
CA GLU A 505 -2.12 4.42 -14.86
C GLU A 505 -3.52 5.03 -14.99
N ASP A 506 -4.03 5.16 -16.21
CA ASP A 506 -5.37 5.66 -16.50
C ASP A 506 -5.87 5.13 -17.84
N GLY A 507 -7.13 5.43 -18.15
CA GLY A 507 -7.78 5.03 -19.39
C GLY A 507 -7.17 5.60 -20.67
N GLN A 508 -6.68 6.84 -20.62
CA GLN A 508 -6.12 7.51 -21.80
C GLN A 508 -4.78 6.88 -22.21
N GLN A 509 -3.93 6.59 -21.22
CA GLN A 509 -2.70 5.83 -21.41
C GLN A 509 -3.01 4.42 -21.91
N ALA A 510 -4.04 3.77 -21.37
CA ALA A 510 -4.42 2.42 -21.78
C ALA A 510 -4.80 2.34 -23.27
N VAL A 511 -5.61 3.28 -23.76
CA VAL A 511 -5.98 3.36 -25.18
C VAL A 511 -4.73 3.57 -26.06
N SER A 512 -3.85 4.53 -25.70
CA SER A 512 -2.63 4.79 -26.47
C SER A 512 -1.65 3.60 -26.47
N MET A 513 -1.50 2.93 -25.33
CA MET A 513 -0.63 1.75 -25.21
C MET A 513 -1.21 0.53 -25.91
N PHE A 514 -2.53 0.35 -25.91
CA PHE A 514 -3.17 -0.75 -26.63
C PHE A 514 -2.86 -0.68 -28.13
N GLU A 515 -2.96 0.50 -28.73
CA GLU A 515 -2.66 0.74 -30.15
C GLU A 515 -1.18 0.43 -30.47
N LYS A 516 -0.26 0.89 -29.62
CA LYS A 516 1.19 0.73 -29.81
C LYS A 516 1.67 -0.70 -29.56
N LEU A 517 1.22 -1.32 -28.47
CA LEU A 517 1.76 -2.60 -27.96
C LEU A 517 1.02 -3.82 -28.48
N LYS A 518 -0.23 -3.64 -28.96
CA LYS A 518 -1.11 -4.70 -29.48
C LYS A 518 -1.12 -5.95 -28.58
N PRO A 519 -1.45 -5.80 -27.28
CA PRO A 519 -1.44 -6.91 -26.34
C PRO A 519 -2.50 -7.96 -26.70
N ASP A 520 -2.27 -9.22 -26.29
CA ASP A 520 -3.25 -10.30 -26.46
C ASP A 520 -4.45 -10.13 -25.50
N VAL A 521 -4.22 -9.60 -24.30
CA VAL A 521 -5.24 -9.35 -23.29
C VAL A 521 -4.97 -8.02 -22.57
N VAL A 522 -6.02 -7.31 -22.20
CA VAL A 522 -5.96 -6.12 -21.34
C VAL A 522 -6.69 -6.41 -20.02
N THR A 523 -6.06 -6.12 -18.90
CA THR A 523 -6.75 -6.06 -17.60
C THR A 523 -7.00 -4.61 -17.24
N MET A 524 -8.25 -4.21 -17.00
CA MET A 524 -8.67 -2.82 -16.91
C MET A 524 -9.44 -2.54 -15.62
N ASP A 525 -8.89 -1.74 -14.70
CA ASP A 525 -9.67 -1.27 -13.56
C ASP A 525 -10.84 -0.38 -13.98
N ILE A 526 -11.98 -0.51 -13.30
CA ILE A 526 -13.19 0.25 -13.61
C ILE A 526 -13.05 1.72 -13.18
N THR A 527 -12.47 2.00 -12.01
CA THR A 527 -12.49 3.34 -11.40
C THR A 527 -11.09 3.92 -11.41
N MET A 528 -10.81 4.80 -12.37
CA MET A 528 -9.52 5.46 -12.53
C MET A 528 -9.71 6.97 -12.79
N PRO A 529 -8.70 7.82 -12.49
CA PRO A 529 -8.73 9.25 -12.83
C PRO A 529 -8.63 9.48 -14.36
N ASN A 530 -8.94 10.70 -14.80
CA ASN A 530 -8.93 11.17 -16.20
C ASN A 530 -9.97 10.48 -17.10
N MET A 531 -9.82 9.17 -17.35
CA MET A 531 -10.71 8.35 -18.17
C MET A 531 -10.96 7.03 -17.45
N ASP A 532 -12.23 6.72 -17.17
CA ASP A 532 -12.63 5.50 -16.46
C ASP A 532 -12.48 4.24 -17.34
N GLY A 533 -12.48 3.07 -16.70
CA GLY A 533 -12.25 1.80 -17.39
C GLY A 533 -13.34 1.40 -18.39
N ILE A 534 -14.61 1.77 -18.16
CA ILE A 534 -15.72 1.45 -19.06
C ILE A 534 -15.65 2.33 -20.31
N SER A 535 -15.36 3.61 -20.13
CA SER A 535 -15.10 4.54 -21.24
C SER A 535 -13.90 4.06 -22.08
N SER A 536 -12.83 3.63 -21.42
CA SER A 536 -11.63 3.09 -22.07
C SER A 536 -11.91 1.81 -22.87
N LEU A 537 -12.70 0.91 -22.30
CA LEU A 537 -13.17 -0.31 -22.95
C LEU A 537 -13.90 0.00 -24.26
N LYS A 538 -14.82 0.98 -24.25
CA LYS A 538 -15.59 1.36 -25.45
C LYS A 538 -14.69 1.88 -26.56
N GLU A 539 -13.69 2.70 -26.20
CA GLU A 539 -12.74 3.25 -27.17
C GLU A 539 -11.85 2.16 -27.79
N ILE A 540 -11.30 1.26 -26.95
CA ILE A 540 -10.54 0.10 -27.42
C ILE A 540 -11.39 -0.79 -28.35
N LYS A 541 -12.67 -1.02 -28.00
CA LYS A 541 -13.59 -1.83 -28.81
C LYS A 541 -14.02 -1.17 -30.11
N LYS A 542 -14.13 0.15 -30.15
CA LYS A 542 -14.41 0.91 -31.38
C LYS A 542 -13.26 0.78 -32.38
N GLN A 543 -12.02 0.79 -31.89
CA GLN A 543 -10.82 0.60 -32.72
C GLN A 543 -10.61 -0.86 -33.12
N ARG A 544 -10.88 -1.79 -32.19
CA ARG A 544 -10.64 -3.23 -32.37
C ARG A 544 -11.73 -4.06 -31.67
N PRO A 545 -12.83 -4.41 -32.38
CA PRO A 545 -13.96 -5.11 -31.79
C PRO A 545 -13.60 -6.45 -31.12
N GLU A 546 -12.59 -7.14 -31.63
CA GLU A 546 -12.08 -8.42 -31.11
C GLU A 546 -11.14 -8.29 -29.92
N ALA A 547 -10.81 -7.07 -29.47
CA ALA A 547 -9.93 -6.84 -28.34
C ALA A 547 -10.43 -7.57 -27.08
N LYS A 548 -9.52 -8.27 -26.39
CA LYS A 548 -9.86 -9.01 -25.18
C LYS A 548 -9.58 -8.16 -23.96
N VAL A 549 -10.64 -7.66 -23.34
CA VAL A 549 -10.55 -6.76 -22.18
C VAL A 549 -11.26 -7.40 -21.00
N ILE A 550 -10.54 -7.61 -19.90
CA ILE A 550 -11.06 -8.15 -18.65
C ILE A 550 -11.13 -7.01 -17.64
N MET A 551 -12.33 -6.77 -17.12
CA MET A 551 -12.55 -5.68 -16.18
C MET A 551 -12.15 -6.06 -14.77
N ILE A 552 -11.51 -5.16 -14.05
CA ILE A 552 -11.18 -5.32 -12.64
C ILE A 552 -12.10 -4.42 -11.83
N SER A 553 -12.81 -5.03 -10.88
CA SER A 553 -13.86 -4.35 -10.11
C SER A 553 -13.65 -4.51 -8.60
N ALA A 554 -13.90 -3.46 -7.84
CA ALA A 554 -14.02 -3.55 -6.39
C ALA A 554 -15.29 -4.31 -5.96
N LEU A 555 -15.30 -4.81 -4.72
CA LEU A 555 -16.47 -5.47 -4.12
C LEU A 555 -17.64 -4.48 -4.02
N GLY A 556 -18.82 -4.87 -4.50
CA GLY A 556 -20.05 -4.06 -4.43
C GLY A 556 -20.44 -3.33 -5.72
N GLN A 557 -19.65 -3.38 -6.79
CA GLN A 557 -19.94 -2.69 -8.06
C GLN A 557 -20.68 -3.57 -9.10
N LYS A 558 -21.71 -4.32 -8.67
CA LYS A 558 -22.40 -5.29 -9.54
C LYS A 558 -22.99 -4.67 -10.82
N GLU A 559 -23.54 -3.45 -10.73
CA GLU A 559 -24.12 -2.75 -11.87
C GLU A 559 -23.05 -2.36 -12.90
N LYS A 560 -21.92 -1.79 -12.45
CA LYS A 560 -20.81 -1.42 -13.33
C LYS A 560 -20.21 -2.63 -14.05
N VAL A 561 -20.11 -3.78 -13.38
CA VAL A 561 -19.67 -5.03 -14.02
C VAL A 561 -20.64 -5.42 -15.14
N ARG A 562 -21.96 -5.35 -14.89
CA ARG A 562 -22.96 -5.65 -15.91
C ARG A 562 -22.84 -4.71 -17.11
N ASP A 563 -22.73 -3.41 -16.87
CA ASP A 563 -22.62 -2.41 -17.93
C ASP A 563 -21.34 -2.60 -18.77
N SER A 564 -20.25 -3.02 -18.13
CA SER A 564 -19.00 -3.33 -18.82
C SER A 564 -19.11 -4.55 -19.74
N LEU A 565 -19.85 -5.59 -19.34
CA LEU A 565 -20.11 -6.76 -20.19
C LEU A 565 -20.95 -6.38 -21.41
N VAL A 566 -21.97 -5.52 -21.22
CA VAL A 566 -22.79 -4.98 -22.32
C VAL A 566 -21.94 -4.13 -23.27
N ALA A 567 -20.96 -3.39 -22.76
CA ALA A 567 -20.00 -2.62 -23.54
C ALA A 567 -18.92 -3.47 -24.25
N GLY A 568 -18.98 -4.80 -24.12
CA GLY A 568 -18.13 -5.74 -24.86
C GLY A 568 -16.94 -6.31 -24.08
N ALA A 569 -16.87 -6.10 -22.76
CA ALA A 569 -15.85 -6.74 -21.93
C ALA A 569 -15.91 -8.28 -22.08
N SER A 570 -14.74 -8.91 -22.13
CA SER A 570 -14.61 -10.36 -22.28
C SER A 570 -14.90 -11.11 -20.99
N ASP A 571 -14.58 -10.51 -19.84
CA ASP A 571 -14.84 -11.05 -18.51
C ASP A 571 -14.59 -9.99 -17.42
N PHE A 572 -14.71 -10.38 -16.15
CA PHE A 572 -14.30 -9.57 -15.01
C PHE A 572 -13.56 -10.36 -13.92
N ILE A 573 -12.79 -9.63 -13.11
CA ILE A 573 -12.07 -10.10 -11.93
C ILE A 573 -12.39 -9.16 -10.77
N LEU A 574 -12.71 -9.72 -9.60
CA LEU A 574 -12.99 -8.94 -8.40
C LEU A 574 -11.72 -8.69 -7.59
N LYS A 575 -11.55 -7.46 -7.10
CA LYS A 575 -10.59 -7.10 -6.04
C LYS A 575 -11.18 -7.54 -4.68
N PRO A 576 -10.35 -8.09 -3.75
CA PRO A 576 -8.91 -8.36 -3.87
C PRO A 576 -8.59 -9.56 -4.78
N PHE A 577 -7.44 -9.50 -5.47
CA PHE A 577 -7.02 -10.56 -6.40
C PHE A 577 -6.75 -11.88 -5.67
N VAL A 578 -7.37 -12.94 -6.17
CA VAL A 578 -7.01 -14.33 -5.85
C VAL A 578 -6.20 -14.86 -7.05
N PRO A 579 -4.89 -15.15 -6.90
CA PRO A 579 -4.01 -15.49 -8.02
C PRO A 579 -4.56 -16.58 -8.95
N GLU A 580 -5.14 -17.63 -8.36
CA GLU A 580 -5.73 -18.76 -9.08
C GLU A 580 -6.85 -18.27 -10.00
N LYS A 581 -7.71 -17.37 -9.51
CA LYS A 581 -8.84 -16.86 -10.28
C LYS A 581 -8.40 -15.92 -11.39
N VAL A 582 -7.39 -15.09 -11.14
CA VAL A 582 -6.80 -14.20 -12.14
C VAL A 582 -6.25 -15.03 -13.30
N LEU A 583 -5.46 -16.06 -12.99
CA LEU A 583 -4.86 -16.92 -14.00
C LEU A 583 -5.89 -17.76 -14.74
N GLU A 584 -6.89 -18.31 -14.04
CA GLU A 584 -8.00 -19.06 -14.65
C GLU A 584 -8.72 -18.20 -15.70
N VAL A 585 -9.13 -16.98 -15.33
CA VAL A 585 -9.89 -16.08 -16.22
C VAL A 585 -9.02 -15.62 -17.39
N ILE A 586 -7.80 -15.17 -17.13
CA ILE A 586 -6.94 -14.60 -18.17
C ILE A 586 -6.49 -15.66 -19.16
N THR A 587 -6.15 -16.87 -18.70
CA THR A 587 -5.80 -18.00 -19.59
C THR A 587 -6.99 -18.36 -20.48
N ARG A 588 -8.18 -18.54 -19.89
CA ARG A 588 -9.41 -18.83 -20.65
C ARG A 588 -9.70 -17.80 -21.74
N ILE A 589 -9.47 -16.51 -21.46
CA ILE A 589 -9.72 -15.44 -22.43
C ILE A 589 -8.58 -15.33 -23.46
N ALA A 590 -7.32 -15.48 -23.04
CA ALA A 590 -6.16 -15.42 -23.92
C ALA A 590 -6.17 -16.51 -25.00
N ASP A 591 -6.76 -17.68 -24.70
CA ASP A 591 -6.78 -18.85 -25.58
C ASP A 591 -8.05 -18.98 -26.45
N ARG A 592 -9.07 -18.14 -26.22
CA ARG A 592 -10.27 -18.02 -27.09
C ARG A 592 -9.98 -17.26 -28.37
#